data_AF-A0A284VI07-F1
#
_entry.id   AF-A0A284VI07-F1
#
_cell.length_a   1.000
_cell.length_b   1.000
_cell.length_c   1.000
_cell.angle_alpha   90.00
_cell.angle_beta   90.00
_cell.angle_gamma   90.00
#
_symmetry.space_group_name_H-M   'P 1'
#
loop_
_entity.id
_entity.type
_entity.pdbx_description
1 polymer ?
#
loop_
_entity_poly.entity_id
_entity_poly.type
_entity_poly.pdbx_seq_one_letter_code
_entity_poly.pdbx_strand_id
1 'polypeptide(L)'
;MKGDSLAGIRTLPVQIGEKNTIGFLSVLHLILHTGMFLAVLIGIIAFEPLILLYSFISGITCIFHFTLEKDTKQKERKLIREFLIDGESATVILLRAFTGSLFPLSALYNN
;
A
#
# COMPACT_ATOMS: atom_id res chain seq x y z
N MET A 1 10.36 -18.51 5.25
CA MET A 1 10.02 -19.76 4.51
C MET A 1 10.31 -21.07 5.24
N LYS A 2 11.48 -21.23 5.90
CA LYS A 2 11.86 -22.50 6.56
C LYS A 2 10.95 -22.91 7.73
N GLY A 3 10.44 -21.96 8.52
CA GLY A 3 9.52 -22.23 9.63
C GLY A 3 8.19 -22.83 9.17
N ASP A 4 7.54 -22.21 8.18
CA ASP A 4 6.28 -22.68 7.61
C ASP A 4 6.41 -24.06 6.96
N SER A 5 7.50 -24.29 6.23
CA SER A 5 7.78 -25.60 5.62
C SER A 5 8.02 -26.69 6.68
N LEU A 6 8.70 -26.37 7.79
CA LEU A 6 8.90 -27.29 8.91
C LEU A 6 7.60 -27.57 9.68
N ALA A 7 6.67 -26.62 9.68
CA ALA A 7 5.32 -26.77 10.21
C ALA A 7 4.33 -27.46 9.24
N GLY A 8 4.79 -27.85 8.04
CA GLY A 8 3.93 -28.44 7.00
C GLY A 8 2.95 -27.46 6.33
N ILE A 9 3.10 -26.16 6.57
CA ILE A 9 2.23 -25.12 6.03
C ILE A 9 2.68 -24.77 4.60
N ARG A 10 1.77 -24.97 3.64
CA ARG A 10 2.01 -24.67 2.22
C ARG A 10 1.63 -23.22 1.90
N THR A 11 2.48 -22.27 2.29
CA THR A 11 2.31 -20.87 1.90
C THR A 11 2.71 -20.65 0.43
N LEU A 12 2.16 -19.62 -0.24
CA LEU A 12 2.55 -19.21 -1.60
C LEU A 12 4.07 -19.24 -1.83
N PRO A 13 4.90 -18.57 -1.01
CA PRO A 13 6.37 -18.64 -1.16
C PRO A 13 6.98 -20.02 -1.03
N VAL A 14 6.37 -20.93 -0.24
CA VAL A 14 6.80 -22.33 -0.11
C VAL A 14 6.41 -23.16 -1.33
N GLN A 15 5.29 -22.83 -2.00
CA GLN A 15 4.79 -23.59 -3.15
C GLN A 15 5.43 -23.18 -4.48
N ILE A 16 5.53 -21.87 -4.74
CA ILE A 16 6.01 -21.35 -6.04
C ILE A 16 7.42 -20.79 -5.96
N GLY A 17 8.00 -20.69 -4.75
CA GLY A 17 9.31 -20.12 -4.52
C GLY A 17 9.27 -18.60 -4.36
N GLU A 18 10.34 -18.08 -3.76
CA GLU A 18 10.50 -16.68 -3.39
C GLU A 18 10.36 -15.72 -4.58
N LYS A 19 11.20 -15.88 -5.61
CA LYS A 19 11.20 -15.01 -6.79
C LYS A 19 9.86 -15.00 -7.53
N ASN A 20 9.21 -16.14 -7.63
CA ASN A 20 7.92 -16.25 -8.31
C ASN A 20 6.79 -15.62 -7.47
N THR A 21 6.88 -15.70 -6.15
CA THR A 21 5.94 -15.01 -5.25
C THR A 21 6.07 -13.49 -5.37
N ILE A 22 7.29 -12.96 -5.53
CA ILE A 22 7.49 -11.53 -5.82
C ILE A 22 6.79 -11.15 -7.11
N GLY A 23 7.10 -11.86 -8.21
CA GLY A 23 6.51 -11.57 -9.51
C GLY A 23 4.99 -11.63 -9.46
N PHE A 24 4.45 -12.64 -8.77
CA PHE A 24 3.01 -12.79 -8.57
C PHE A 24 2.40 -11.62 -7.78
N LEU A 25 2.98 -11.25 -6.64
CA LEU A 25 2.50 -10.12 -5.83
C LEU A 25 2.60 -8.79 -6.57
N SER A 26 3.69 -8.56 -7.31
CA SER A 26 3.88 -7.36 -8.13
C SER A 26 2.83 -7.26 -9.24
N VAL A 27 2.53 -8.37 -9.92
CA VAL A 27 1.49 -8.41 -10.96
C VAL A 27 0.11 -8.14 -10.33
N LEU A 28 -0.20 -8.76 -9.20
CA LEU A 28 -1.48 -8.54 -8.51
C LEU A 28 -1.63 -7.08 -8.07
N HIS A 29 -0.57 -6.47 -7.53
CA HIS A 29 -0.54 -5.07 -7.13
C HIS A 29 -0.78 -4.13 -8.32
N LEU A 30 -0.15 -4.40 -9.46
CA LEU A 30 -0.36 -3.64 -10.69
C LEU A 30 -1.80 -3.76 -11.20
N ILE A 31 -2.39 -4.96 -11.18
CA ILE A 31 -3.78 -5.18 -11.59
C ILE A 31 -4.73 -4.37 -10.70
N LEU A 32 -4.54 -4.43 -9.38
CA LEU A 32 -5.38 -3.70 -8.42
C LEU A 32 -5.28 -2.18 -8.61
N HIS A 33 -4.07 -1.64 -8.74
CA HIS A 33 -3.90 -0.20 -8.97
C HIS A 33 -4.40 0.26 -10.34
N THR A 34 -4.26 -0.56 -11.38
CA THR A 34 -4.82 -0.28 -12.71
C THR A 34 -6.35 -0.26 -12.65
N GLY A 35 -6.96 -1.21 -11.94
CA GLY A 35 -8.40 -1.27 -11.71
C GLY A 35 -8.91 -0.04 -10.95
N MET A 36 -8.22 0.36 -9.88
CA MET A 36 -8.57 1.59 -9.15
C MET A 36 -8.40 2.85 -10.00
N PHE A 37 -7.32 2.95 -10.77
CA PHE A 37 -7.11 4.07 -11.68
C PHE A 37 -8.25 4.16 -12.72
N LEU A 38 -8.67 3.03 -13.27
CA LEU A 38 -9.80 2.98 -14.20
C LEU A 38 -11.12 3.37 -13.51
N ALA A 39 -11.36 2.90 -12.29
CA ALA A 39 -12.55 3.26 -11.51
C ALA A 39 -12.62 4.78 -11.23
N VAL A 40 -11.47 5.43 -11.05
CA VAL A 40 -11.36 6.89 -10.94
C VAL A 40 -11.68 7.57 -12.27
N LEU A 41 -11.17 7.06 -13.40
CA LEU A 41 -11.47 7.62 -14.73
C LEU A 41 -12.96 7.53 -15.09
N ILE A 42 -13.64 6.46 -14.68
CA ILE A 42 -15.07 6.24 -14.92
C ILE A 42 -15.93 7.05 -13.91
N GLY A 43 -15.31 7.65 -12.89
CA GLY A 43 -16.02 8.44 -11.88
C GLY A 43 -16.75 7.59 -10.82
N ILE A 44 -16.39 6.31 -10.68
CA ILE A 44 -16.94 5.42 -9.64
C ILE A 44 -16.35 5.79 -8.26
N ILE A 45 -15.09 6.21 -8.24
CA ILE A 45 -14.34 6.59 -7.03
C ILE A 45 -13.93 8.05 -7.14
N ALA A 46 -13.95 8.78 -6.01
CA ALA A 46 -13.48 10.16 -5.93
C ALA A 46 -12.01 10.30 -6.35
N PHE A 47 -11.69 11.40 -7.03
CA PHE A 47 -10.34 11.65 -7.54
C PHE A 47 -9.37 12.06 -6.42
N GLU A 48 -8.72 11.07 -5.80
CA GLU A 48 -7.70 11.28 -4.75
C GLU A 48 -6.32 10.76 -5.20
N PRO A 49 -5.67 11.42 -6.18
CA PRO A 49 -4.46 10.93 -6.84
C PRO A 49 -3.27 10.79 -5.88
N LEU A 50 -3.19 11.63 -4.85
CA LEU A 50 -2.12 11.56 -3.84
C LEU A 50 -2.18 10.29 -3.01
N ILE A 51 -3.39 9.83 -2.65
CA ILE A 51 -3.58 8.60 -1.88
C ILE A 51 -3.31 7.38 -2.75
N LEU A 52 -3.78 7.40 -4.00
CA LEU A 52 -3.49 6.37 -4.98
C LEU A 52 -1.99 6.22 -5.23
N LEU A 53 -1.26 7.33 -5.37
CA LEU A 53 0.19 7.32 -5.56
C LEU A 53 0.92 6.83 -4.31
N TYR A 54 0.53 7.30 -3.13
CA TYR A 54 1.12 6.86 -1.86
C TYR A 54 0.93 5.35 -1.66
N SER A 55 -0.29 4.85 -1.87
CA SER A 55 -0.63 3.43 -1.78
C SER A 55 0.14 2.58 -2.81
N PHE A 56 0.35 3.12 -4.02
CA PHE A 56 1.12 2.44 -5.05
C PHE A 56 2.59 2.25 -4.64
N ILE A 57 3.22 3.34 -4.17
CA ILE A 57 4.63 3.35 -3.74
C ILE A 57 4.82 2.48 -2.49
N SER A 58 3.90 2.56 -1.52
CA SER A 58 3.98 1.77 -0.29
C SER A 58 3.83 0.27 -0.56
N GLY A 59 2.91 -0.12 -1.45
CA GLY A 59 2.71 -1.51 -1.86
C GLY A 59 3.92 -2.09 -2.60
N ILE A 60 4.53 -1.34 -3.52
CA ILE A 60 5.79 -1.75 -4.18
C ILE A 60 6.91 -1.90 -3.16
N THR A 61 7.08 -0.92 -2.27
CA THR A 61 8.11 -0.94 -1.22
C THR A 61 7.96 -2.17 -0.33
N CYS A 62 6.72 -2.52 0.05
CA CYS A 62 6.41 -3.71 0.82
C CYS A 62 6.82 -5.00 0.08
N ILE A 63 6.43 -5.14 -1.18
CA ILE A 63 6.73 -6.35 -1.99
C ILE A 63 8.23 -6.56 -2.15
N PHE A 64 9.00 -5.50 -2.45
CA PHE A 64 10.45 -5.61 -2.60
C PHE A 64 11.16 -5.91 -1.27
N HIS A 65 10.73 -5.31 -0.16
CA HIS A 65 11.39 -5.52 1.13
C HIS A 65 11.04 -6.83 1.81
N PHE A 66 9.81 -7.32 1.66
CA PHE A 66 9.42 -8.61 2.26
C PHE A 66 10.16 -9.79 1.64
N THR A 67 10.83 -9.55 0.51
CA THR A 67 11.48 -10.57 -0.29
C THR A 67 12.97 -10.37 -0.50
N LEU A 68 13.54 -9.36 0.16
CA LEU A 68 14.97 -9.29 0.45
C LEU A 68 15.26 -10.07 1.75
N GLU A 69 14.77 -11.31 1.85
CA GLU A 69 15.12 -12.20 2.95
C GLU A 69 16.57 -12.67 2.72
N LYS A 70 17.57 -11.92 3.19
CA LYS A 70 18.84 -12.50 3.67
C LYS A 70 19.81 -11.61 4.46
N ASP A 71 19.76 -10.27 4.42
CA ASP A 71 20.81 -9.51 5.15
C ASP A 71 20.49 -8.06 5.58
N THR A 72 19.32 -7.53 5.28
CA THR A 72 19.01 -6.12 5.58
C THR A 72 18.30 -5.94 6.94
N LYS A 73 19.14 -5.61 7.92
CA LYS A 73 18.90 -4.96 9.23
C LYS A 73 17.43 -4.87 9.71
N GLN A 74 17.14 -5.58 10.79
CA GLN A 74 15.93 -5.50 11.64
C GLN A 74 15.39 -4.07 11.90
N LYS A 75 16.25 -3.04 11.87
CA LYS A 75 15.87 -1.62 11.98
C LYS A 75 15.03 -1.12 10.80
N GLU A 76 15.34 -1.50 9.57
CA GLU A 76 14.59 -1.07 8.37
C GLU A 76 13.18 -1.65 8.39
N ARG A 77 13.04 -2.91 8.82
CA ARG A 77 11.73 -3.53 9.05
C ARG A 77 10.88 -2.79 10.07
N LYS A 78 11.49 -2.27 11.15
CA LYS A 78 10.77 -1.50 12.18
C LYS A 78 10.36 -0.12 11.67
N LEU A 79 11.28 0.59 11.01
CA LEU A 79 11.02 1.90 10.42
C LEU A 79 9.97 1.86 9.31
N ILE A 80 9.95 0.80 8.49
CA ILE A 80 8.93 0.63 7.46
C ILE A 80 7.58 0.30 8.08
N ARG A 81 7.54 -0.53 9.13
CA ARG A 81 6.29 -0.82 9.82
C ARG A 81 5.72 0.44 10.47
N GLU A 82 6.57 1.24 11.10
CA GLU A 82 6.23 2.57 11.61
C GLU A 82 5.80 3.50 10.46
N PHE A 83 6.54 3.58 9.35
CA PHE A 83 6.15 4.40 8.19
C PHE A 83 4.83 3.97 7.54
N LEU A 84 4.56 2.67 7.43
CA LEU A 84 3.32 2.16 6.85
C LEU A 84 2.14 2.47 7.78
N ILE A 85 2.28 2.16 9.07
CA ILE A 85 1.23 2.35 10.08
C ILE A 85 0.99 3.84 10.34
N ASP A 86 2.05 4.60 10.57
CA ASP A 86 1.96 6.04 10.82
C ASP A 86 1.63 6.81 9.55
N GLY A 87 2.07 6.34 8.39
CA GLY A 87 1.79 6.97 7.10
C GLY A 87 0.35 6.75 6.62
N GLU A 88 -0.27 5.61 6.90
CA GLU A 88 -1.73 5.44 6.71
C GLU A 88 -2.51 6.42 7.61
N SER A 89 -2.12 6.58 8.87
CA SER A 89 -2.74 7.57 9.77
C SER A 89 -2.48 9.01 9.34
N ALA A 90 -1.24 9.34 8.94
CA ALA A 90 -0.84 10.67 8.51
C ALA A 90 -1.51 11.10 7.21
N THR A 91 -1.69 10.17 6.26
CA THR A 91 -2.42 10.46 5.01
C THR A 91 -3.89 10.72 5.26
N VAL A 92 -4.54 9.98 6.17
CA VAL A 92 -5.92 10.25 6.60
C VAL A 92 -6.04 11.61 7.30
N ILE A 93 -5.11 11.94 8.20
CA ILE A 93 -5.11 13.24 8.90
C ILE A 93 -4.85 14.39 7.93
N LEU A 94 -3.90 14.23 7.00
CA LEU A 94 -3.59 15.22 5.97
C LEU A 94 -4.77 15.44 5.03
N LEU A 95 -5.43 14.37 4.58
CA LEU A 95 -6.60 14.46 3.72
C LEU A 95 -7.76 15.17 4.44
N ARG A 96 -7.98 14.85 5.73
CA ARG A 96 -9.00 15.47 6.57
C ARG A 96 -8.70 16.95 6.85
N ALA A 97 -7.43 17.30 7.05
CA ALA A 97 -7.00 18.68 7.20
C ALA A 97 -7.15 19.47 5.89
N PHE A 98 -6.83 18.86 4.75
CA PHE A 98 -6.95 19.50 3.44
C PHE A 98 -8.41 19.70 3.04
N THR A 99 -9.26 18.70 3.22
CA THR A 99 -10.72 18.85 3.02
C THR A 99 -11.31 19.85 4.01
N GLY A 100 -10.96 19.80 5.29
CA GLY A 100 -11.41 20.77 6.30
C GLY A 100 -10.91 22.21 6.04
N SER A 101 -9.76 22.38 5.41
CA SER A 101 -9.18 23.66 4.99
C SER A 101 -9.76 24.18 3.68
N LEU A 102 -10.17 23.30 2.77
CA LEU A 102 -10.72 23.66 1.46
C LEU A 102 -12.25 23.91 1.52
N PHE A 103 -12.95 23.28 2.48
CA PHE A 103 -14.40 23.40 2.71
C PHE A 103 -14.89 24.34 3.83
N PRO A 104 -14.16 25.32 4.40
CA PRO A 104 -14.77 26.28 5.33
C PRO A 104 -15.62 27.34 4.59
N LEU A 105 -15.42 27.52 3.27
CA LEU A 105 -16.10 28.57 2.49
C LEU A 105 -17.48 28.16 1.94
N SER A 106 -17.73 26.88 1.66
CA SER A 106 -19.02 26.44 1.09
C SER A 106 -20.15 26.41 2.12
N ALA A 107 -19.83 26.39 3.42
CA ALA A 107 -20.80 26.52 4.51
C ALA A 107 -21.26 27.98 4.75
N LEU A 108 -20.55 28.97 4.17
CA LEU A 108 -20.91 30.40 4.24
C LEU A 108 -21.64 30.89 2.98
N TYR A 109 -21.68 30.11 1.89
CA TYR A 109 -22.33 30.46 0.62
C TYR A 109 -23.68 29.74 0.43
N ASN A 110 -24.43 29.56 1.51
CA ASN A 110 -25.81 29.10 1.44
C ASN A 110 -26.62 29.84 2.53
N ASN A 111 -26.73 31.16 2.35
CA ASN A 111 -27.62 32.06 3.08
C ASN A 111 -28.47 32.80 2.04
#